data_AF-A0A8H5EQ95-F1
#
_entry.id   AF-A0A8H5EQ95-F1
#
_cell.length_a   1.000
_cell.length_b   1.000
_cell.length_c   1.000
_cell.angle_alpha   90.00
_cell.angle_beta   90.00
_cell.angle_gamma   90.00
#
_symmetry.space_group_name_H-M   'P 1'
#
loop_
_entity.id
_entity.type
_entity.pdbx_description
1 polymer ?
#
loop_
_entity_poly.entity_id
_entity_poly.type
_entity_poly.pdbx_seq_one_letter_code
_entity_poly.pdbx_strand_id
1 'polypeptide(L)'
;MSTIKPYQINIPDSKIERLKQKLALTDFPADNNQSWERGALVDDVKRLAKTWQTTFDWRAVEASLNKLPHFITSIGIEGFGALDVHFIHKKSDRTDAIPLLFLHGWPGSFVEVTRVLESLVDSNGGPSFHVVAPSLIDFGFSSASKPGFQVEHHAKLYDRLMNELGYEKYVIQAGDVGSIIARDMAASFGNSRCMALHTNTPLPSEPKEDTHPDLYKQLQKTPLTEGELKALVRAGEVSKTGMGYYSIQSTKPTTIGFSLRDSPVGLLAWIYEKLLQWSDAYEWTDEEILTWVSIYWFSTAGPDAPSNLYYAFEQSNPVAFAAAGAFIDVPLGISRFMNDLVLLPKLWNQTLGPVVFQEEHERGGHFAAWEQPGAIVGDLRLMFGDSDIERKAARTISNLEHLVDRDEALIRDWDETRAPRRLLSDGTYDETPRLSKAYLKTDPRYAEVREQPAIGRAFSRTFIGKVQQAAGFPVRKDFMIHHSIPQDCELGQACNHWSILDEAHWHNHPESLCLQVVAVRSDFVALGQSGFGLVHMFDDREPQQDRISTMPSYIFKFIKPDFSILERVGYTVVCWRLVDASPDAEIKWMDQYGRCM
;
A
#
# COMPACT_ATOMS: atom_id res chain seq x y z
N MET A 1 -28.88 27.62 3.80
CA MET A 1 -27.56 27.37 4.43
C MET A 1 -27.60 25.94 4.91
N SER A 2 -26.80 25.04 4.35
CA SER A 2 -26.71 23.70 4.92
C SER A 2 -25.99 23.80 6.25
N THR A 3 -26.50 23.08 7.25
CA THR A 3 -25.92 23.08 8.60
C THR A 3 -25.17 21.78 8.76
N ILE A 4 -23.90 21.77 8.36
CA ILE A 4 -22.96 20.69 8.68
C ILE A 4 -22.83 20.62 10.20
N LYS A 5 -23.13 19.46 10.79
CA LYS A 5 -23.11 19.24 12.23
C LYS A 5 -22.11 18.16 12.58
N PRO A 6 -21.37 18.28 13.71
CA PRO A 6 -20.63 17.16 14.26
C PRO A 6 -21.56 15.97 14.49
N TYR A 7 -21.08 14.77 14.20
CA TYR A 7 -21.79 13.53 14.40
C TYR A 7 -21.02 12.65 15.39
N GLN A 8 -21.74 11.88 16.21
CA GLN A 8 -21.14 10.90 17.10
C GLN A 8 -21.90 9.58 16.91
N ILE A 9 -21.15 8.51 16.67
CA ILE A 9 -21.69 7.16 16.65
C ILE A 9 -22.16 6.84 18.07
N ASN A 10 -23.45 6.60 18.23
CA ASN A 10 -24.05 6.26 19.51
C ASN A 10 -25.15 5.22 19.29
N ILE A 11 -24.76 3.96 19.22
CA ILE A 11 -25.67 2.84 19.05
C ILE A 11 -26.40 2.58 20.36
N PRO A 12 -27.74 2.51 20.42
CA PRO A 12 -28.44 2.20 21.66
C PRO A 12 -28.06 0.80 22.21
N ASP A 13 -27.90 0.67 23.53
CA ASP A 13 -27.63 -0.64 24.18
C ASP A 13 -28.63 -1.72 23.75
N SER A 14 -29.90 -1.34 23.57
CA SER A 14 -30.94 -2.26 23.11
C SER A 14 -30.67 -2.89 21.75
N LYS A 15 -29.96 -2.20 20.83
CA LYS A 15 -29.55 -2.78 19.54
C LYS A 15 -28.41 -3.78 19.70
N ILE A 16 -27.47 -3.51 20.61
CA ILE A 16 -26.35 -4.41 20.94
C ILE A 16 -26.86 -5.67 21.63
N GLU A 17 -27.79 -5.53 22.58
CA GLU A 17 -28.39 -6.68 23.27
C GLU A 17 -29.25 -7.52 22.31
N ARG A 18 -29.99 -6.88 21.40
CA ARG A 18 -30.73 -7.60 20.35
C ARG A 18 -29.79 -8.39 19.43
N LEU A 19 -28.62 -7.84 19.07
CA LEU A 19 -27.59 -8.55 18.30
C LEU A 19 -27.13 -9.80 19.05
N LYS A 20 -26.73 -9.67 20.32
CA LYS A 20 -26.28 -10.80 21.15
C LYS A 20 -27.35 -11.89 21.29
N GLN A 21 -28.61 -11.51 21.46
CA GLN A 21 -29.73 -12.46 21.53
C GLN A 21 -29.89 -13.24 20.22
N LYS A 22 -29.81 -12.57 19.06
CA LYS A 22 -29.91 -13.23 17.76
C LYS A 22 -28.73 -14.16 17.49
N LEU A 23 -27.52 -13.76 17.85
CA LEU A 23 -26.33 -14.63 17.78
C LEU A 23 -26.47 -15.87 18.69
N ALA A 24 -27.03 -15.72 19.89
CA ALA A 24 -27.25 -16.82 20.84
C ALA A 24 -28.21 -17.90 20.35
N LEU A 25 -29.18 -17.51 19.53
CA LEU A 25 -30.28 -18.35 19.05
C LEU A 25 -30.07 -18.84 17.61
N THR A 26 -28.86 -18.69 17.06
CA THR A 26 -28.59 -19.04 15.67
C THR A 26 -28.53 -20.56 15.47
N ASP A 27 -29.32 -21.04 14.52
CA ASP A 27 -29.15 -22.37 13.92
C ASP A 27 -28.15 -22.28 12.76
N PHE A 28 -27.04 -23.01 12.87
CA PHE A 28 -26.01 -23.06 11.83
C PHE A 28 -26.29 -24.16 10.81
N PRO A 29 -25.89 -23.98 9.53
CA PRO A 29 -25.99 -25.05 8.54
C PRO A 29 -25.14 -26.26 8.95
N ALA A 30 -25.51 -27.44 8.42
CA ALA A 30 -24.71 -28.64 8.59
C ALA A 30 -23.32 -28.45 7.96
N ASP A 31 -22.29 -28.86 8.68
CA ASP A 31 -20.90 -28.77 8.20
C ASP A 31 -20.60 -29.97 7.28
N ASN A 32 -20.60 -29.72 5.99
CA ASN A 32 -20.31 -30.72 4.96
C ASN A 32 -19.26 -30.24 3.96
N ASN A 33 -18.59 -29.12 4.24
CA ASN A 33 -17.71 -28.48 3.28
C ASN A 33 -16.47 -27.91 3.96
N GLN A 34 -15.31 -28.47 3.61
CA GLN A 34 -14.01 -28.04 4.13
C GLN A 34 -13.26 -27.09 3.18
N SER A 35 -13.88 -26.68 2.07
CA SER A 35 -13.28 -25.77 1.08
C SER A 35 -14.11 -24.49 0.90
N TRP A 36 -13.45 -23.42 0.47
CA TRP A 36 -14.09 -22.14 0.16
C TRP A 36 -14.88 -22.12 -1.16
N GLU A 37 -14.91 -23.23 -1.90
CA GLU A 37 -15.58 -23.34 -3.21
C GLU A 37 -17.08 -23.06 -3.16
N ARG A 38 -17.71 -23.23 -1.99
CA ARG A 38 -19.15 -22.98 -1.77
C ARG A 38 -19.43 -21.83 -0.81
N GLY A 39 -18.45 -20.95 -0.59
CA GLY A 39 -18.56 -19.77 0.27
C GLY A 39 -17.91 -19.94 1.64
N ALA A 40 -18.35 -19.13 2.60
CA ALA A 40 -17.78 -19.08 3.95
C ALA A 40 -17.78 -20.43 4.68
N LEU A 41 -16.65 -20.75 5.33
CA LEU A 41 -16.52 -21.96 6.15
C LEU A 41 -17.40 -21.85 7.40
N VAL A 42 -18.21 -22.89 7.65
CA VAL A 42 -19.18 -22.91 8.76
C VAL A 42 -18.49 -22.75 10.12
N ASP A 43 -17.35 -23.40 10.30
CA ASP A 43 -16.60 -23.34 11.56
C ASP A 43 -16.01 -21.95 11.83
N ASP A 44 -15.52 -21.25 10.81
CA ASP A 44 -15.08 -19.87 10.94
C ASP A 44 -16.24 -18.95 11.33
N VAL A 45 -17.38 -19.09 10.66
CA VAL A 45 -18.57 -18.28 10.95
C VAL A 45 -19.09 -18.57 12.36
N LYS A 46 -19.09 -19.83 12.82
CA LYS A 46 -19.44 -20.18 14.21
C LYS A 46 -18.49 -19.54 15.21
N ARG A 47 -17.18 -19.61 14.96
CA ARG A 47 -16.13 -19.04 15.81
C ARG A 47 -16.26 -17.52 15.90
N LEU A 48 -16.45 -16.85 14.76
CA LEU A 48 -16.65 -15.40 14.68
C LEU A 48 -17.97 -14.98 15.33
N ALA A 49 -19.08 -15.68 15.07
CA ALA A 49 -20.37 -15.42 15.72
C ALA A 49 -20.30 -15.57 17.24
N LYS A 50 -19.55 -16.58 17.72
CA LYS A 50 -19.31 -16.76 19.16
C LYS A 50 -18.52 -15.60 19.74
N THR A 51 -17.44 -15.21 19.09
CA THR A 51 -16.61 -14.05 19.47
C THR A 51 -17.45 -12.77 19.50
N TRP A 52 -18.28 -12.56 18.47
CA TRP A 52 -19.17 -11.41 18.36
C TRP A 52 -20.21 -11.34 19.48
N GLN A 53 -20.70 -12.50 19.91
CA GLN A 53 -21.66 -12.61 21.01
C GLN A 53 -21.01 -12.33 22.37
N THR A 54 -19.80 -12.85 22.62
CA THR A 54 -19.27 -12.96 23.99
C THR A 54 -18.13 -12.02 24.33
N THR A 55 -17.22 -11.75 23.40
CA THR A 55 -15.94 -11.08 23.70
C THR A 55 -15.69 -9.83 22.87
N PHE A 56 -16.34 -9.68 21.71
CA PHE A 56 -16.28 -8.46 20.92
C PHE A 56 -16.97 -7.30 21.65
N ASP A 57 -16.23 -6.22 21.88
CA ASP A 57 -16.72 -5.03 22.55
C ASP A 57 -17.00 -3.90 21.55
N TRP A 58 -18.27 -3.79 21.13
CA TRP A 58 -18.70 -2.68 20.27
C TRP A 58 -18.45 -1.31 20.90
N ARG A 59 -18.53 -1.17 22.24
CA ARG A 59 -18.34 0.14 22.88
C ARG A 59 -16.90 0.61 22.78
N ALA A 60 -15.94 -0.30 22.85
CA ALA A 60 -14.53 0.01 22.60
C ALA A 60 -14.30 0.45 21.15
N VAL A 61 -14.87 -0.28 20.18
CA VAL A 61 -14.79 0.07 18.75
C VAL A 61 -15.46 1.41 18.46
N GLU A 62 -16.67 1.62 18.97
CA GLU A 62 -17.43 2.87 18.85
C GLU A 62 -16.66 4.06 19.44
N ALA A 63 -16.05 3.90 20.62
CA ALA A 63 -15.22 4.94 21.23
C ALA A 63 -13.96 5.24 20.41
N SER A 64 -13.36 4.21 19.78
CA SER A 64 -12.21 4.39 18.89
C SER A 64 -12.60 5.15 17.63
N LEU A 65 -13.68 4.75 16.95
CA LEU A 65 -14.18 5.41 15.74
C LEU A 65 -14.58 6.87 16.02
N ASN A 66 -15.22 7.14 17.16
CA ASN A 66 -15.60 8.50 17.57
C ASN A 66 -14.42 9.46 17.83
N LYS A 67 -13.16 8.99 17.77
CA LYS A 67 -11.99 9.88 17.75
C LYS A 67 -11.81 10.57 16.39
N LEU A 68 -12.44 10.04 15.33
CA LEU A 68 -12.40 10.62 14.00
C LEU A 68 -13.36 11.82 13.89
N PRO A 69 -13.08 12.78 12.99
CA PRO A 69 -13.92 13.96 12.81
C PRO A 69 -15.15 13.63 11.95
N HIS A 70 -16.16 13.06 12.59
CA HIS A 70 -17.45 12.71 11.99
C HIS A 70 -18.38 13.92 11.87
N PHE A 71 -19.07 14.01 10.74
CA PHE A 71 -20.09 15.02 10.48
C PHE A 71 -21.30 14.43 9.79
N ILE A 72 -22.41 15.16 9.85
CA ILE A 72 -23.64 14.87 9.11
C ILE A 72 -24.22 16.17 8.55
N THR A 73 -24.74 16.12 7.33
CA THR A 73 -25.47 17.23 6.69
C THR A 73 -26.63 16.69 5.87
N SER A 74 -27.70 17.47 5.73
CA SER A 74 -28.87 17.12 4.93
C SER A 74 -28.74 17.74 3.54
N ILE A 75 -28.61 16.92 2.49
CA ILE A 75 -28.46 17.38 1.11
C ILE A 75 -29.73 17.12 0.34
N GLY A 76 -30.31 18.18 -0.23
CA GLY A 76 -31.48 18.10 -1.10
C GLY A 76 -31.12 17.61 -2.50
N ILE A 77 -31.82 16.59 -2.98
CA ILE A 77 -31.81 16.15 -4.39
C ILE A 77 -33.22 16.29 -4.97
N GLU A 78 -33.30 16.91 -6.13
CA GLU A 78 -34.57 17.12 -6.84
C GLU A 78 -35.26 15.78 -7.09
N GLY A 79 -36.57 15.69 -6.82
CA GLY A 79 -37.33 14.45 -6.92
C GLY A 79 -37.16 13.48 -5.73
N PHE A 80 -36.11 13.61 -4.92
CA PHE A 80 -35.80 12.68 -3.83
C PHE A 80 -35.85 13.33 -2.44
N GLY A 81 -35.92 14.66 -2.36
CA GLY A 81 -35.96 15.40 -1.09
C GLY A 81 -34.58 15.48 -0.43
N ALA A 82 -34.55 15.81 0.87
CA ALA A 82 -33.31 15.86 1.63
C ALA A 82 -32.92 14.45 2.13
N LEU A 83 -31.65 14.10 1.96
CA LEU A 83 -31.03 12.90 2.48
C LEU A 83 -29.91 13.31 3.43
N ASP A 84 -29.87 12.72 4.62
CA ASP A 84 -28.76 12.91 5.55
C ASP A 84 -27.55 12.11 5.09
N VAL A 85 -26.42 12.79 4.97
CA VAL A 85 -25.14 12.25 4.53
C VAL A 85 -24.17 12.32 5.68
N HIS A 86 -23.77 11.17 6.20
CA HIS A 86 -22.70 11.04 7.16
C HIS A 86 -21.34 11.02 6.43
N PHE A 87 -20.32 11.67 7.00
CA PHE A 87 -18.98 11.68 6.42
C PHE A 87 -17.88 11.94 7.46
N ILE A 88 -16.69 11.43 7.20
CA ILE A 88 -15.45 11.90 7.84
C ILE A 88 -14.97 13.15 7.11
N HIS A 89 -14.58 14.19 7.83
CA HIS A 89 -13.91 15.35 7.26
C HIS A 89 -12.71 15.75 8.09
N LYS A 90 -11.51 15.44 7.59
CA LYS A 90 -10.26 15.84 8.22
C LYS A 90 -9.52 16.83 7.33
N LYS A 91 -9.34 18.05 7.83
CA LYS A 91 -8.57 19.09 7.14
C LYS A 91 -7.09 18.96 7.49
N SER A 92 -6.24 19.06 6.47
CA SER A 92 -4.83 19.40 6.65
C SER A 92 -4.66 20.82 7.19
N ASP A 93 -3.61 21.04 7.97
CA ASP A 93 -3.18 22.38 8.40
C ASP A 93 -2.41 23.13 7.30
N ARG A 94 -2.09 22.45 6.19
CA ARG A 94 -1.44 23.06 5.03
C ARG A 94 -2.40 23.89 4.20
N THR A 95 -1.96 25.09 3.82
CA THR A 95 -2.74 26.02 3.00
C THR A 95 -2.86 25.60 1.53
N ASP A 96 -1.95 24.74 1.07
CA ASP A 96 -1.91 24.19 -0.28
C ASP A 96 -2.50 22.78 -0.37
N ALA A 97 -3.19 22.31 0.67
CA ALA A 97 -3.76 20.98 0.69
C ALA A 97 -4.91 20.84 -0.34
N ILE A 98 -4.90 19.72 -1.06
CA ILE A 98 -5.84 19.44 -2.15
C ILE A 98 -7.13 18.83 -1.55
N PRO A 99 -8.32 19.38 -1.84
CA PRO A 99 -9.57 18.73 -1.43
C PRO A 99 -9.74 17.38 -2.12
N LEU A 100 -9.81 16.30 -1.35
CA LEU A 100 -9.95 14.93 -1.83
C LEU A 100 -11.24 14.31 -1.31
N LEU A 101 -12.10 13.90 -2.24
CA LEU A 101 -13.29 13.08 -1.96
C LEU A 101 -12.90 11.59 -2.06
N PHE A 102 -13.04 10.85 -0.97
CA PHE A 102 -12.80 9.40 -0.92
C PHE A 102 -14.14 8.66 -0.99
N LEU A 103 -14.36 7.84 -2.02
CA LEU A 103 -15.60 7.06 -2.20
C LEU A 103 -15.31 5.56 -2.05
N HIS A 104 -15.86 4.98 -0.99
CA HIS A 104 -15.74 3.56 -0.67
C HIS A 104 -16.65 2.66 -1.53
N GLY A 105 -16.52 1.35 -1.34
CA GLY A 105 -17.27 0.31 -2.07
C GLY A 105 -18.31 -0.44 -1.25
N TRP A 106 -18.77 -1.57 -1.81
CA TRP A 106 -19.46 -2.67 -1.15
C TRP A 106 -18.58 -3.94 -1.20
N PRO A 107 -18.47 -4.74 -0.13
CA PRO A 107 -19.14 -4.59 1.15
C PRO A 107 -18.38 -3.63 2.08
N GLY A 108 -17.77 -2.59 1.53
CA GLY A 108 -17.02 -1.56 2.23
C GLY A 108 -17.81 -0.47 2.97
N SER A 109 -17.09 0.44 3.60
CA SER A 109 -17.68 1.61 4.27
C SER A 109 -16.67 2.73 4.45
N PHE A 110 -17.08 3.84 5.07
CA PHE A 110 -16.16 4.93 5.46
C PHE A 110 -14.95 4.45 6.28
N VAL A 111 -15.03 3.27 6.92
CA VAL A 111 -13.92 2.67 7.67
C VAL A 111 -12.68 2.49 6.80
N GLU A 112 -12.81 2.23 5.49
CA GLU A 112 -11.67 2.05 4.59
C GLU A 112 -10.71 3.26 4.59
N VAL A 113 -11.23 4.48 4.69
CA VAL A 113 -10.38 5.68 4.69
C VAL A 113 -9.49 5.75 5.93
N THR A 114 -9.86 5.10 7.03
CA THR A 114 -9.21 5.28 8.34
C THR A 114 -7.75 4.80 8.34
N ARG A 115 -7.39 3.86 7.45
CA ARG A 115 -6.02 3.36 7.29
C ARG A 115 -5.11 4.31 6.52
N VAL A 116 -5.68 5.23 5.73
CA VAL A 116 -4.94 6.19 4.90
C VAL A 116 -5.10 7.64 5.37
N LEU A 117 -6.09 7.92 6.21
CA LEU A 117 -6.53 9.28 6.57
C LEU A 117 -5.39 10.18 7.07
N GLU A 118 -4.65 9.74 8.08
CA GLU A 118 -3.58 10.55 8.68
C GLU A 118 -2.47 10.87 7.66
N SER A 119 -2.05 9.85 6.91
CA SER A 119 -0.99 9.98 5.90
C SER A 119 -1.41 10.85 4.71
N LEU A 120 -2.70 10.90 4.36
CA LEU A 120 -3.18 11.82 3.34
C LEU A 120 -3.26 13.26 3.85
N VAL A 121 -3.66 13.45 5.10
CA VAL A 121 -3.84 14.77 5.70
C VAL A 121 -2.52 15.48 5.97
N ASP A 122 -1.51 14.75 6.46
CA ASP A 122 -0.19 15.29 6.74
C ASP A 122 0.89 14.48 6.02
N SER A 123 1.67 15.15 5.17
CA SER A 123 2.74 14.52 4.41
C SER A 123 4.08 15.18 4.69
N ASN A 124 5.10 14.36 4.88
CA ASN A 124 6.48 14.80 5.03
C ASN A 124 7.08 15.15 3.65
N GLY A 125 6.68 16.29 3.10
CA GLY A 125 7.29 16.87 1.90
C GLY A 125 6.66 16.52 0.56
N GLY A 126 5.50 15.86 0.52
CA GLY A 126 4.70 15.65 -0.70
C GLY A 126 3.41 16.50 -0.70
N PRO A 127 2.44 16.23 -1.58
CA PRO A 127 1.12 16.86 -1.47
C PRO A 127 0.39 16.36 -0.21
N SER A 128 -0.46 17.20 0.35
CA SER A 128 -1.36 16.88 1.47
C SER A 128 -2.80 17.14 1.04
N PHE A 129 -3.75 16.53 1.73
CA PHE A 129 -5.15 16.54 1.32
C PHE A 129 -6.07 17.00 2.45
N HIS A 130 -7.11 17.77 2.10
CA HIS A 130 -8.29 17.83 2.95
C HIS A 130 -9.19 16.65 2.57
N VAL A 131 -9.30 15.65 3.44
CA VAL A 131 -10.00 14.41 3.13
C VAL A 131 -11.47 14.50 3.56
N VAL A 132 -12.37 14.24 2.62
CA VAL A 132 -13.82 14.07 2.83
C VAL A 132 -14.18 12.64 2.41
N ALA A 133 -14.68 11.83 3.34
CA ALA A 133 -15.05 10.44 3.09
C ALA A 133 -16.49 10.18 3.55
N PRO A 134 -17.49 10.35 2.66
CA PRO A 134 -18.86 10.04 2.99
C PRO A 134 -19.07 8.54 3.19
N SER A 135 -19.97 8.19 4.12
CA SER A 135 -20.73 6.97 3.94
C SER A 135 -21.67 7.17 2.77
N LEU A 136 -21.60 6.29 1.77
CA LEU A 136 -22.51 6.38 0.65
C LEU A 136 -23.98 6.31 1.13
N ILE A 137 -24.92 6.92 0.41
CA ILE A 137 -26.37 6.67 0.65
C ILE A 137 -26.61 5.15 0.60
N ASP A 138 -27.43 4.65 1.53
CA ASP A 138 -27.62 3.22 1.87
C ASP A 138 -26.52 2.55 2.71
N PHE A 139 -25.42 3.24 3.02
CA PHE A 139 -24.29 2.68 3.77
C PHE A 139 -24.02 3.45 5.07
N GLY A 140 -23.41 2.74 6.03
CA GLY A 140 -22.96 3.32 7.29
C GLY A 140 -24.06 4.13 7.98
N PHE A 141 -23.76 5.39 8.30
CA PHE A 141 -24.70 6.25 9.03
C PHE A 141 -25.48 7.23 8.13
N SER A 142 -25.37 7.10 6.80
CA SER A 142 -26.13 7.88 5.83
C SER A 142 -27.56 7.34 5.66
N SER A 143 -28.43 8.17 5.11
CA SER A 143 -29.84 7.84 4.87
C SER A 143 -30.02 6.65 3.92
N ALA A 144 -31.16 5.98 4.03
CA ALA A 144 -31.63 5.07 3.00
C ALA A 144 -32.03 5.84 1.74
N SER A 145 -31.75 5.27 0.57
CA SER A 145 -32.25 5.77 -0.70
C SER A 145 -33.76 5.55 -0.83
N LYS A 146 -34.37 6.33 -1.72
CA LYS A 146 -35.74 6.10 -2.18
C LYS A 146 -35.73 5.34 -3.51
N PRO A 147 -36.80 4.61 -3.87
CA PRO A 147 -36.89 3.95 -5.16
C PRO A 147 -36.57 4.90 -6.33
N GLY A 148 -35.71 4.45 -7.25
CA GLY A 148 -35.26 5.25 -8.40
C GLY A 148 -34.03 6.13 -8.16
N PHE A 149 -33.43 6.11 -6.97
CA PHE A 149 -32.18 6.84 -6.70
C PHE A 149 -30.99 6.16 -7.40
N GLN A 150 -30.64 6.67 -8.59
CA GLN A 150 -29.59 6.12 -9.47
C GLN A 150 -28.22 6.80 -9.30
N VAL A 151 -27.21 6.31 -10.02
CA VAL A 151 -25.80 6.78 -9.98
C VAL A 151 -25.68 8.30 -10.11
N GLU A 152 -26.38 8.89 -11.07
CA GLU A 152 -26.36 10.33 -11.29
C GLU A 152 -26.83 11.15 -10.07
N HIS A 153 -27.71 10.57 -9.24
CA HIS A 153 -28.22 11.21 -8.03
C HIS A 153 -27.19 11.15 -6.92
N HIS A 154 -26.45 10.04 -6.81
CA HIS A 154 -25.27 9.94 -5.95
C HIS A 154 -24.21 10.96 -6.35
N ALA A 155 -23.88 11.05 -7.64
CA ALA A 155 -22.89 11.99 -8.17
C ALA A 155 -23.26 13.44 -7.85
N LYS A 156 -24.51 13.84 -8.14
CA LYS A 156 -25.04 15.18 -7.79
C LYS A 156 -25.00 15.44 -6.28
N LEU A 157 -25.27 14.43 -5.46
CA LEU A 157 -25.28 14.55 -4.00
C LEU A 157 -23.87 14.78 -3.44
N TYR A 158 -22.86 14.01 -3.88
CA TYR A 158 -21.50 14.20 -3.38
C TYR A 158 -20.82 15.45 -3.95
N ASP A 159 -21.14 15.88 -5.18
CA ASP A 159 -20.70 17.19 -5.70
C ASP A 159 -21.27 18.34 -4.84
N ARG A 160 -22.56 18.26 -4.47
CA ARG A 160 -23.19 19.22 -3.55
C ARG A 160 -22.54 19.18 -2.16
N LEU A 161 -22.20 18.00 -1.63
CA LEU A 161 -21.47 17.86 -0.37
C LEU A 161 -20.16 18.64 -0.40
N MET A 162 -19.36 18.45 -1.45
CA MET A 162 -18.08 19.16 -1.59
C MET A 162 -18.26 20.67 -1.69
N ASN A 163 -19.28 21.13 -2.42
CA ASN A 163 -19.61 22.55 -2.52
C ASN A 163 -20.06 23.15 -1.17
N GLU A 164 -20.91 22.44 -0.42
CA GLU A 164 -21.34 22.89 0.93
C GLU A 164 -20.17 22.99 1.93
N LEU A 165 -19.12 22.18 1.73
CA LEU A 165 -17.88 22.26 2.50
C LEU A 165 -16.93 23.38 2.05
N GLY A 166 -17.29 24.12 0.98
CA GLY A 166 -16.52 25.22 0.40
C GLY A 166 -15.47 24.78 -0.63
N TYR A 167 -15.51 23.53 -1.09
CA TYR A 167 -14.58 23.01 -2.10
C TYR A 167 -15.19 23.14 -3.50
N GLU A 168 -14.93 24.28 -4.14
CA GLU A 168 -15.35 24.53 -5.54
C GLU A 168 -14.64 23.63 -6.55
N LYS A 169 -13.42 23.18 -6.19
CA LYS A 169 -12.61 22.24 -6.95
C LYS A 169 -12.07 21.16 -6.05
N TYR A 170 -12.13 19.92 -6.50
CA TYR A 170 -11.68 18.75 -5.75
C TYR A 170 -11.18 17.65 -6.68
N VAL A 171 -10.46 16.70 -6.10
CA VAL A 171 -10.08 15.44 -6.75
C VAL A 171 -10.81 14.28 -6.07
N ILE A 172 -10.94 13.16 -6.78
CA ILE A 172 -11.63 11.98 -6.25
C ILE A 172 -10.64 10.82 -6.17
N GLN A 173 -10.65 10.10 -5.06
CA GLN A 173 -10.13 8.72 -4.98
C GLN A 173 -11.30 7.77 -4.76
N ALA A 174 -11.36 6.68 -5.52
CA ALA A 174 -12.43 5.70 -5.37
C ALA A 174 -12.03 4.27 -5.79
N GLY A 175 -12.66 3.28 -5.16
CA GLY A 175 -12.63 1.87 -5.56
C GLY A 175 -14.05 1.33 -5.72
N ASP A 176 -14.19 0.12 -6.26
CA ASP A 176 -15.46 -0.64 -6.34
C ASP A 176 -16.65 0.21 -6.87
N VAL A 177 -17.85 0.11 -6.29
CA VAL A 177 -19.03 0.91 -6.70
C VAL A 177 -18.81 2.42 -6.51
N GLY A 178 -17.91 2.81 -5.60
CA GLY A 178 -17.47 4.20 -5.46
C GLY A 178 -16.82 4.71 -6.74
N SER A 179 -16.07 3.86 -7.46
CA SER A 179 -15.47 4.21 -8.75
C SER A 179 -16.51 4.48 -9.83
N ILE A 180 -17.63 3.75 -9.84
CA ILE A 180 -18.74 3.95 -10.78
C ILE A 180 -19.36 5.33 -10.57
N ILE A 181 -19.60 5.70 -9.30
CA ILE A 181 -20.11 7.04 -8.94
C ILE A 181 -19.08 8.11 -9.29
N ALA A 182 -17.80 7.89 -8.98
CA ALA A 182 -16.72 8.83 -9.28
C ALA A 182 -16.57 9.10 -10.79
N ARG A 183 -16.79 8.08 -11.62
CA ARG A 183 -16.77 8.20 -13.08
C ARG A 183 -17.93 9.06 -13.59
N ASP A 184 -19.13 8.91 -13.03
CA ASP A 184 -20.27 9.78 -13.34
C ASP A 184 -20.03 11.23 -12.87
N MET A 185 -19.43 11.42 -11.70
CA MET A 185 -19.00 12.75 -11.22
C MET A 185 -17.96 13.39 -12.15
N ALA A 186 -16.96 12.63 -12.58
CA ALA A 186 -15.94 13.12 -13.49
C ALA A 186 -16.50 13.46 -14.88
N ALA A 187 -17.45 12.67 -15.39
CA ALA A 187 -18.16 12.97 -16.63
C ALA A 187 -19.05 14.22 -16.51
N SER A 188 -19.77 14.37 -15.40
CA SER A 188 -20.75 15.44 -15.21
C SER A 188 -20.13 16.78 -14.80
N PHE A 189 -19.04 16.74 -14.03
CA PHE A 189 -18.46 17.91 -13.36
C PHE A 189 -16.96 18.10 -13.68
N GLY A 190 -16.42 17.31 -14.59
CA GLY A 190 -15.04 17.38 -15.05
C GLY A 190 -14.64 18.76 -15.52
N ASN A 191 -13.37 19.13 -15.32
CA ASN A 191 -12.74 20.40 -15.72
C ASN A 191 -13.34 21.68 -15.10
N SER A 192 -14.50 21.60 -14.47
CA SER A 192 -15.15 22.72 -13.78
C SER A 192 -15.01 22.60 -12.26
N ARG A 193 -15.27 21.41 -11.70
CA ARG A 193 -15.21 21.13 -10.26
C ARG A 193 -14.41 19.87 -9.93
N CYS A 194 -14.70 18.76 -10.61
CA CYS A 194 -13.89 17.54 -10.50
C CYS A 194 -12.63 17.70 -11.36
N MET A 195 -11.48 17.89 -10.72
CA MET A 195 -10.22 18.22 -11.40
C MET A 195 -9.41 17.00 -11.83
N ALA A 196 -9.59 15.86 -11.16
CA ALA A 196 -8.93 14.60 -11.47
C ALA A 196 -9.62 13.43 -10.76
N LEU A 197 -9.47 12.23 -11.33
CA LEU A 197 -9.94 10.98 -10.74
C LEU A 197 -8.75 10.03 -10.56
N HIS A 198 -8.57 9.52 -9.36
CA HIS A 198 -7.73 8.38 -9.06
C HIS A 198 -8.61 7.16 -8.72
N THR A 199 -8.40 6.03 -9.38
CA THR A 199 -9.14 4.79 -9.09
C THR A 199 -8.23 3.59 -8.91
N ASN A 200 -8.59 2.71 -7.99
CA ASN A 200 -7.98 1.39 -7.84
C ASN A 200 -8.88 0.25 -8.37
N THR A 201 -10.00 0.58 -9.02
CA THR A 201 -10.90 -0.38 -9.69
C THR A 201 -11.26 0.14 -11.07
N PRO A 202 -10.32 0.12 -12.03
CA PRO A 202 -10.59 0.59 -13.39
C PRO A 202 -11.52 -0.41 -14.12
N LEU A 203 -12.50 0.11 -14.85
CA LEU A 203 -13.46 -0.69 -15.65
C LEU A 203 -13.32 -0.41 -17.17
N PRO A 204 -12.15 -0.63 -17.77
CA PRO A 204 -11.94 -0.33 -19.19
C PRO A 204 -12.68 -1.30 -20.10
N SER A 205 -12.91 -0.86 -21.34
CA SER A 205 -13.39 -1.74 -22.40
C SER A 205 -12.23 -2.19 -23.29
N GLU A 206 -12.37 -3.37 -23.92
CA GLU A 206 -11.47 -3.77 -24.99
C GLU A 206 -11.54 -2.74 -26.13
N PRO A 207 -10.41 -2.13 -26.54
CA PRO A 207 -10.37 -1.23 -27.69
C PRO A 207 -10.84 -1.96 -28.95
N LYS A 208 -11.82 -1.40 -29.66
CA LYS A 208 -12.31 -1.93 -30.94
C LYS A 208 -11.91 -1.01 -32.10
N GLU A 209 -11.88 -1.56 -33.31
CA GLU A 209 -11.51 -0.78 -34.51
C GLU A 209 -12.47 0.39 -34.78
N ASP A 210 -13.75 0.21 -34.46
CA ASP A 210 -14.81 1.20 -34.69
C ASP A 210 -14.89 2.29 -33.61
N THR A 211 -14.47 2.00 -32.38
CA THR A 211 -14.52 2.96 -31.25
C THR A 211 -13.17 3.57 -30.89
N HIS A 212 -12.08 2.82 -31.04
CA HIS A 212 -10.71 3.22 -30.67
C HIS A 212 -9.68 2.71 -31.70
N PRO A 213 -9.70 3.20 -32.96
CA PRO A 213 -8.90 2.64 -34.06
C PRO A 213 -7.39 2.64 -33.80
N ASP A 214 -6.86 3.67 -33.13
CA ASP A 214 -5.42 3.77 -32.85
C ASP A 214 -4.99 2.82 -31.72
N LEU A 215 -5.77 2.73 -30.63
CA LEU A 215 -5.54 1.76 -29.57
C LEU A 215 -5.72 0.33 -30.06
N TYR A 216 -6.69 0.08 -30.94
CA TYR A 216 -6.89 -1.24 -31.57
C TYR A 216 -5.66 -1.65 -32.39
N LYS A 217 -5.13 -0.76 -33.24
CA LYS A 217 -3.88 -1.01 -33.98
C LYS A 217 -2.69 -1.25 -33.05
N GLN A 218 -2.62 -0.56 -31.91
CA GLN A 218 -1.58 -0.78 -30.90
C GLN A 218 -1.74 -2.14 -30.21
N LEU A 219 -2.97 -2.53 -29.87
CA LEU A 219 -3.30 -3.83 -29.28
C LEU A 219 -2.86 -4.97 -30.19
N GLN A 220 -3.10 -4.88 -31.51
CA GLN A 220 -2.65 -5.90 -32.48
C GLN A 220 -1.12 -6.08 -32.52
N LYS A 221 -0.35 -5.08 -32.09
CA LYS A 221 1.12 -5.11 -32.07
C LYS A 221 1.70 -5.41 -30.69
N THR A 222 0.88 -5.41 -29.65
CA THR A 222 1.30 -5.52 -28.25
C THR A 222 0.75 -6.82 -27.69
N PRO A 223 1.54 -7.91 -27.66
CA PRO A 223 1.07 -9.15 -27.05
C PRO A 223 0.78 -8.90 -25.56
N LEU A 224 -0.29 -9.54 -25.06
CA LEU A 224 -0.57 -9.56 -23.63
C LEU A 224 0.59 -10.22 -22.90
N THR A 225 1.01 -9.61 -21.80
CA THR A 225 2.00 -10.22 -20.91
C THR A 225 1.41 -11.46 -20.23
N GLU A 226 2.27 -12.35 -19.71
CA GLU A 226 1.82 -13.50 -18.93
C GLU A 226 0.96 -13.08 -17.72
N GLY A 227 1.34 -11.97 -17.07
CA GLY A 227 0.57 -11.39 -15.96
C GLY A 227 -0.83 -10.94 -16.39
N GLU A 228 -0.95 -10.24 -17.51
CA GLU A 228 -2.25 -9.81 -18.05
C GLU A 228 -3.13 -10.99 -18.48
N LEU A 229 -2.53 -12.05 -19.03
CA LEU A 229 -3.27 -13.28 -19.36
C LEU A 229 -3.79 -13.97 -18.09
N LYS A 230 -2.96 -14.11 -17.05
CA LYS A 230 -3.39 -14.67 -15.75
C LYS A 230 -4.51 -13.84 -15.12
N ALA A 231 -4.36 -12.51 -15.13
CA ALA A 231 -5.36 -11.58 -14.62
C ALA A 231 -6.70 -11.68 -15.39
N LEU A 232 -6.66 -11.79 -16.72
CA LEU A 232 -7.84 -12.00 -17.55
C LEU A 232 -8.55 -13.33 -17.26
N VAL A 233 -7.79 -14.42 -17.10
CA VAL A 233 -8.36 -15.73 -16.73
C VAL A 233 -9.05 -15.63 -15.37
N ARG A 234 -8.38 -15.04 -14.38
CA ARG A 234 -8.96 -14.83 -13.04
C ARG A 234 -10.21 -13.97 -13.09
N ALA A 235 -10.20 -12.86 -13.83
CA ALA A 235 -11.39 -12.02 -14.01
C ALA A 235 -12.55 -12.79 -14.65
N GLY A 236 -12.27 -13.66 -15.63
CA GLY A 236 -13.25 -14.57 -16.23
C GLY A 236 -13.80 -15.60 -15.24
N GLU A 237 -12.96 -16.15 -14.37
CA GLU A 237 -13.38 -17.06 -13.29
C GLU A 237 -14.26 -16.35 -12.26
N VAL A 238 -13.84 -15.17 -11.78
CA VAL A 238 -14.64 -14.33 -10.86
C VAL A 238 -16.00 -14.00 -11.49
N SER A 239 -16.03 -13.63 -12.77
CA SER A 239 -17.29 -13.36 -13.48
C SER A 239 -18.20 -14.58 -13.54
N LYS A 240 -17.64 -15.80 -13.62
CA LYS A 240 -18.40 -17.04 -13.75
C LYS A 240 -18.89 -17.58 -12.41
N THR A 241 -18.08 -17.50 -11.35
CA THR A 241 -18.34 -18.16 -10.06
C THR A 241 -18.63 -17.20 -8.92
N GLY A 242 -18.12 -15.97 -8.98
CA GLY A 242 -18.18 -14.98 -7.91
C GLY A 242 -19.38 -14.03 -7.95
N MET A 243 -20.15 -13.99 -9.05
CA MET A 243 -21.21 -12.99 -9.29
C MET A 243 -22.60 -13.32 -8.70
N GLY A 244 -22.68 -14.35 -7.85
CA GLY A 244 -23.95 -14.73 -7.20
C GLY A 244 -24.52 -13.63 -6.31
N TYR A 245 -23.67 -12.96 -5.52
CA TYR A 245 -24.07 -11.85 -4.66
C TYR A 245 -24.64 -10.68 -5.48
N TYR A 246 -23.99 -10.34 -6.58
CA TYR A 246 -24.39 -9.25 -7.47
C TYR A 246 -25.76 -9.56 -8.06
N SER A 247 -25.93 -10.75 -8.62
CA SER A 247 -27.16 -11.17 -9.29
C SER A 247 -28.39 -11.09 -8.39
N ILE A 248 -28.27 -11.53 -7.12
CA ILE A 248 -29.41 -11.46 -6.19
C ILE A 248 -29.68 -10.03 -5.72
N GLN A 249 -28.65 -9.25 -5.42
CA GLN A 249 -28.79 -7.86 -4.98
C GLN A 249 -29.34 -6.96 -6.11
N SER A 250 -28.95 -7.21 -7.36
CA SER A 250 -29.38 -6.40 -8.51
C SER A 250 -30.77 -6.75 -9.05
N THR A 251 -31.34 -7.90 -8.66
CA THR A 251 -32.64 -8.35 -9.20
C THR A 251 -33.75 -8.46 -8.16
N LYS A 252 -33.42 -8.85 -6.92
CA LYS A 252 -34.37 -9.10 -5.82
C LYS A 252 -33.81 -8.58 -4.48
N PRO A 253 -33.39 -7.30 -4.38
CA PRO A 253 -32.74 -6.74 -3.19
C PRO A 253 -33.60 -6.89 -1.94
N THR A 254 -34.91 -6.66 -2.04
CA THR A 254 -35.83 -6.80 -0.90
C THR A 254 -35.93 -8.25 -0.41
N THR A 255 -35.87 -9.24 -1.31
CA THR A 255 -35.98 -10.65 -0.94
C THR A 255 -34.79 -11.11 -0.12
N ILE A 256 -33.57 -10.83 -0.57
CA ILE A 256 -32.36 -11.12 0.23
C ILE A 256 -32.28 -10.22 1.47
N GLY A 257 -32.85 -9.02 1.41
CA GLY A 257 -32.83 -8.09 2.54
C GLY A 257 -33.50 -8.62 3.80
N PHE A 258 -34.54 -9.46 3.68
CA PHE A 258 -35.15 -10.11 4.84
C PHE A 258 -34.13 -10.97 5.62
N SER A 259 -33.27 -11.74 4.94
CA SER A 259 -32.29 -12.58 5.62
C SER A 259 -31.12 -11.77 6.18
N LEU A 260 -30.60 -10.78 5.42
CA LEU A 260 -29.49 -9.93 5.86
C LEU A 260 -29.85 -9.00 7.02
N ARG A 261 -31.10 -8.51 7.08
CA ARG A 261 -31.58 -7.68 8.18
C ARG A 261 -31.97 -8.47 9.42
N ASP A 262 -32.48 -9.69 9.25
CA ASP A 262 -32.91 -10.48 10.40
C ASP A 262 -31.76 -11.26 11.06
N SER A 263 -30.87 -11.87 10.27
CA SER A 263 -29.85 -12.78 10.80
C SER A 263 -28.46 -12.12 10.81
N PRO A 264 -27.87 -11.82 11.99
CA PRO A 264 -26.51 -11.30 12.05
C PRO A 264 -25.49 -12.32 11.57
N VAL A 265 -25.73 -13.63 11.77
CA VAL A 265 -24.86 -14.68 11.22
C VAL A 265 -24.98 -14.78 9.71
N GLY A 266 -26.18 -14.58 9.16
CA GLY A 266 -26.38 -14.49 7.70
C GLY A 266 -25.60 -13.31 7.10
N LEU A 267 -25.69 -12.13 7.72
CA LEU A 267 -24.92 -10.96 7.32
C LEU A 267 -23.40 -11.17 7.46
N LEU A 268 -22.96 -11.74 8.59
CA LEU A 268 -21.55 -12.06 8.84
C LEU A 268 -20.99 -12.97 7.75
N ALA A 269 -21.65 -14.09 7.46
CA ALA A 269 -21.20 -15.00 6.42
C ALA A 269 -21.15 -14.32 5.04
N TRP A 270 -22.16 -13.50 4.72
CA TRP A 270 -22.28 -12.79 3.44
C TRP A 270 -21.12 -11.82 3.19
N ILE A 271 -20.71 -11.08 4.22
CA ILE A 271 -19.60 -10.10 4.13
C ILE A 271 -18.24 -10.78 4.31
N TYR A 272 -18.10 -11.67 5.31
CA TYR A 272 -16.85 -12.37 5.63
C TYR A 272 -16.29 -13.12 4.42
N GLU A 273 -17.15 -13.77 3.64
CA GLU A 273 -16.72 -14.44 2.41
C GLU A 273 -15.99 -13.49 1.46
N LYS A 274 -16.50 -12.27 1.30
CA LYS A 274 -15.91 -11.28 0.38
C LYS A 274 -14.63 -10.70 0.93
N LEU A 275 -14.58 -10.38 2.23
CA LEU A 275 -13.36 -9.94 2.89
C LEU A 275 -12.20 -10.91 2.63
N LEU A 276 -12.45 -12.21 2.75
CA LEU A 276 -11.41 -13.22 2.55
C LEU A 276 -11.10 -13.48 1.07
N GLN A 277 -12.13 -13.69 0.23
CA GLN A 277 -11.91 -14.07 -1.17
C GLN A 277 -11.44 -12.92 -2.07
N TRP A 278 -11.71 -11.67 -1.68
CA TRP A 278 -11.34 -10.50 -2.50
C TRP A 278 -10.03 -9.85 -2.03
N SER A 279 -9.49 -10.26 -0.89
CA SER A 279 -8.19 -9.81 -0.41
C SER A 279 -7.05 -10.68 -0.94
N ASP A 280 -5.85 -10.12 -0.97
CA ASP A 280 -4.61 -10.81 -1.29
C ASP A 280 -4.00 -11.47 -0.05
N ALA A 281 -4.66 -12.52 0.45
CA ALA A 281 -4.25 -13.24 1.66
C ALA A 281 -4.02 -12.33 2.89
N TYR A 282 -4.70 -11.17 2.94
CA TYR A 282 -4.64 -10.28 4.09
C TYR A 282 -5.09 -11.02 5.36
N GLU A 283 -4.28 -10.96 6.41
CA GLU A 283 -4.53 -11.63 7.69
C GLU A 283 -5.57 -10.84 8.50
N TRP A 284 -6.84 -10.97 8.11
CA TRP A 284 -7.96 -10.35 8.81
C TRP A 284 -8.05 -10.82 10.27
N THR A 285 -8.02 -9.88 11.20
CA THR A 285 -8.31 -10.17 12.60
C THR A 285 -9.82 -10.28 12.83
N ASP A 286 -10.21 -11.03 13.86
CA ASP A 286 -11.63 -11.11 14.27
C ASP A 286 -12.20 -9.73 14.60
N GLU A 287 -11.42 -8.85 15.24
CA GLU A 287 -11.88 -7.50 15.58
C GLU A 287 -12.15 -6.67 14.32
N GLU A 288 -11.31 -6.76 13.28
CA GLU A 288 -11.53 -6.06 12.01
C GLU A 288 -12.78 -6.56 11.31
N ILE A 289 -12.93 -7.89 11.15
CA ILE A 289 -14.11 -8.49 10.50
C ILE A 289 -15.39 -8.09 11.25
N LEU A 290 -15.39 -8.23 12.58
CA LEU A 290 -16.57 -7.94 13.38
C LEU A 290 -16.87 -6.44 13.47
N THR A 291 -15.85 -5.57 13.41
CA THR A 291 -16.03 -4.12 13.24
C THR A 291 -16.70 -3.81 11.91
N TRP A 292 -16.18 -4.39 10.83
CA TRP A 292 -16.68 -4.21 9.47
C TRP A 292 -18.15 -4.60 9.35
N VAL A 293 -18.51 -5.80 9.83
CA VAL A 293 -19.88 -6.31 9.81
C VAL A 293 -20.79 -5.55 10.78
N SER A 294 -20.28 -5.10 11.94
CA SER A 294 -21.07 -4.31 12.90
C SER A 294 -21.48 -2.95 12.34
N ILE A 295 -20.65 -2.32 11.51
CA ILE A 295 -21.01 -1.06 10.81
C ILE A 295 -22.22 -1.28 9.90
N TYR A 296 -22.28 -2.41 9.18
CA TYR A 296 -23.45 -2.79 8.39
C TYR A 296 -24.67 -3.07 9.28
N TRP A 297 -24.49 -3.89 10.32
CA TRP A 297 -25.58 -4.28 11.21
C TRP A 297 -26.24 -3.07 11.91
N PHE A 298 -25.44 -2.09 12.32
CA PHE A 298 -25.89 -0.88 13.01
C PHE A 298 -26.16 0.32 12.09
N SER A 299 -26.03 0.14 10.78
CA SER A 299 -26.23 1.20 9.79
C SER A 299 -27.61 1.86 9.91
N THR A 300 -27.68 3.14 9.54
CA THR A 300 -28.91 3.95 9.61
C THR A 300 -29.98 3.39 8.68
N ALA A 301 -29.61 3.10 7.43
CA ALA A 301 -30.49 2.50 6.44
C ALA A 301 -30.80 1.02 6.74
N GLY A 302 -29.91 0.34 7.47
CA GLY A 302 -29.94 -1.08 7.79
C GLY A 302 -29.13 -1.92 6.79
N PRO A 303 -28.73 -3.15 7.17
CA PRO A 303 -27.65 -3.90 6.51
C PRO A 303 -27.97 -4.38 5.08
N ASP A 304 -29.24 -4.45 4.72
CA ASP A 304 -29.73 -4.84 3.39
C ASP A 304 -29.76 -3.69 2.38
N ALA A 305 -29.82 -2.44 2.86
CA ALA A 305 -30.00 -1.26 2.03
C ALA A 305 -28.98 -1.10 0.89
N PRO A 306 -27.69 -1.47 1.06
CA PRO A 306 -26.71 -1.44 -0.03
C PRO A 306 -27.12 -2.22 -1.29
N SER A 307 -28.03 -3.19 -1.17
CA SER A 307 -28.57 -3.92 -2.33
C SER A 307 -29.37 -3.01 -3.26
N ASN A 308 -29.96 -1.93 -2.75
CA ASN A 308 -30.69 -0.95 -3.56
C ASN A 308 -29.81 -0.29 -4.62
N LEU A 309 -28.52 -0.09 -4.30
CA LEU A 309 -27.54 0.47 -5.23
C LEU A 309 -27.38 -0.42 -6.47
N TYR A 310 -27.16 -1.73 -6.26
CA TYR A 310 -27.01 -2.70 -7.34
C TYR A 310 -28.28 -2.82 -8.19
N TYR A 311 -29.45 -2.79 -7.56
CA TYR A 311 -30.71 -2.77 -8.30
C TYR A 311 -30.84 -1.50 -9.15
N ALA A 312 -30.53 -0.33 -8.59
CA ALA A 312 -30.58 0.94 -9.30
C ALA A 312 -29.59 1.01 -10.48
N PHE A 313 -28.41 0.38 -10.35
CA PHE A 313 -27.42 0.28 -11.43
C PHE A 313 -27.97 -0.42 -12.67
N GLU A 314 -28.70 -1.53 -12.49
CA GLU A 314 -29.35 -2.26 -13.58
C GLU A 314 -30.59 -1.54 -14.15
N GLN A 315 -31.20 -0.63 -13.39
CA GLN A 315 -32.31 0.21 -13.86
C GLN A 315 -31.86 1.53 -14.51
N SER A 316 -30.56 1.83 -14.49
CA SER A 316 -30.00 3.04 -15.10
C SER A 316 -29.98 2.91 -16.62
N ASN A 317 -30.08 4.04 -17.33
CA ASN A 317 -29.98 4.07 -18.79
C ASN A 317 -28.97 5.14 -19.26
N PRO A 318 -27.79 4.76 -19.77
CA PRO A 318 -27.30 3.39 -19.90
C PRO A 318 -27.07 2.70 -18.54
N VAL A 319 -26.98 1.36 -18.54
CA VAL A 319 -26.66 0.57 -17.34
C VAL A 319 -25.35 1.09 -16.74
N ALA A 320 -25.30 1.23 -15.41
CA ALA A 320 -24.24 1.95 -14.71
C ALA A 320 -22.82 1.42 -14.99
N PHE A 321 -22.62 0.10 -15.01
CA PHE A 321 -21.32 -0.49 -15.34
C PHE A 321 -20.85 -0.16 -16.76
N ALA A 322 -21.77 -0.17 -17.73
CA ALA A 322 -21.44 0.22 -19.09
C ALA A 322 -21.13 1.72 -19.19
N ALA A 323 -21.90 2.56 -18.49
CA ALA A 323 -21.66 3.99 -18.41
C ALA A 323 -20.29 4.31 -17.80
N ALA A 324 -19.88 3.57 -16.76
CA ALA A 324 -18.59 3.74 -16.10
C ALA A 324 -17.39 3.47 -17.03
N GLY A 325 -17.57 2.73 -18.12
CA GLY A 325 -16.53 2.51 -19.14
C GLY A 325 -16.33 3.68 -20.12
N ALA A 326 -17.21 4.69 -20.13
CA ALA A 326 -17.18 5.79 -21.10
C ALA A 326 -16.02 6.79 -20.86
N PHE A 327 -15.40 7.31 -21.91
CA PHE A 327 -14.28 8.24 -21.79
C PHE A 327 -14.63 9.48 -20.94
N ILE A 328 -13.79 9.83 -19.96
CA ILE A 328 -13.87 11.09 -19.19
C ILE A 328 -12.71 12.02 -19.58
N ASP A 329 -12.98 13.32 -19.64
CA ASP A 329 -12.00 14.33 -20.05
C ASP A 329 -11.31 15.00 -18.85
N VAL A 330 -10.91 14.22 -17.86
CA VAL A 330 -10.11 14.70 -16.72
C VAL A 330 -8.89 13.81 -16.52
N PRO A 331 -7.77 14.34 -15.96
CA PRO A 331 -6.62 13.54 -15.59
C PRO A 331 -7.01 12.30 -14.76
N LEU A 332 -6.62 11.13 -15.25
CA LEU A 332 -6.96 9.83 -14.67
C LEU A 332 -5.69 9.15 -14.10
N GLY A 333 -5.75 8.81 -12.82
CA GLY A 333 -4.78 7.98 -12.11
C GLY A 333 -5.33 6.58 -11.88
N ILE A 334 -4.50 5.56 -12.09
CA ILE A 334 -4.93 4.16 -11.93
C ILE A 334 -3.91 3.35 -11.13
N SER A 335 -4.32 2.85 -9.98
CA SER A 335 -3.58 1.81 -9.24
C SER A 335 -4.12 0.44 -9.63
N ARG A 336 -3.23 -0.47 -10.01
CA ARG A 336 -3.58 -1.85 -10.42
C ARG A 336 -3.03 -2.84 -9.41
N PHE A 337 -3.90 -3.38 -8.58
CA PHE A 337 -3.56 -4.41 -7.62
C PHE A 337 -3.74 -5.79 -8.27
N MET A 338 -2.68 -6.59 -8.33
CA MET A 338 -2.67 -7.84 -9.10
C MET A 338 -3.72 -8.87 -8.65
N ASN A 339 -4.14 -8.77 -7.39
CA ASN A 339 -5.13 -9.65 -6.79
C ASN A 339 -6.52 -8.98 -6.60
N ASP A 340 -6.82 -7.88 -7.30
CA ASP A 340 -8.18 -7.29 -7.35
C ASP A 340 -9.13 -8.12 -8.25
N LEU A 341 -10.44 -8.06 -8.02
CA LEU A 341 -11.48 -8.88 -8.64
C LEU A 341 -11.46 -8.89 -10.16
N VAL A 342 -11.32 -7.70 -10.76
CA VAL A 342 -11.38 -7.50 -12.21
C VAL A 342 -10.18 -6.69 -12.61
N LEU A 343 -9.16 -7.38 -13.11
CA LEU A 343 -7.96 -6.74 -13.64
C LEU A 343 -7.85 -7.03 -15.14
N LEU A 344 -8.25 -6.04 -15.93
CA LEU A 344 -8.21 -6.09 -17.39
C LEU A 344 -6.85 -5.60 -17.91
N PRO A 345 -6.46 -5.89 -19.18
CA PRO A 345 -5.18 -5.51 -19.74
C PRO A 345 -4.85 -4.03 -19.56
N LYS A 346 -3.56 -3.76 -19.34
CA LYS A 346 -3.05 -2.44 -18.98
C LYS A 346 -3.37 -1.39 -20.03
N LEU A 347 -3.25 -1.77 -21.31
CA LEU A 347 -3.51 -0.89 -22.45
C LEU A 347 -4.97 -0.44 -22.52
N TRP A 348 -5.92 -1.27 -22.05
CA TRP A 348 -7.35 -0.97 -22.15
C TRP A 348 -7.73 0.24 -21.30
N ASN A 349 -6.96 0.55 -20.26
CA ASN A 349 -7.16 1.74 -19.43
C ASN A 349 -7.14 3.05 -20.23
N GLN A 350 -6.48 3.08 -21.39
CA GLN A 350 -6.47 4.26 -22.28
C GLN A 350 -7.84 4.55 -22.93
N THR A 351 -8.78 3.62 -22.86
CA THR A 351 -10.18 3.85 -23.30
C THR A 351 -10.97 4.70 -22.31
N LEU A 352 -10.49 4.81 -21.06
CA LEU A 352 -11.23 5.45 -19.97
C LEU A 352 -11.07 6.98 -19.93
N GLY A 353 -9.96 7.52 -20.42
CA GLY A 353 -9.62 8.93 -20.27
C GLY A 353 -8.13 9.22 -20.44
N PRO A 354 -7.70 10.48 -20.27
CA PRO A 354 -6.29 10.85 -20.22
C PRO A 354 -5.58 10.24 -19.00
N VAL A 355 -4.96 9.07 -19.15
CA VAL A 355 -4.22 8.40 -18.06
C VAL A 355 -2.89 9.12 -17.83
N VAL A 356 -2.81 9.90 -16.75
CA VAL A 356 -1.63 10.68 -16.37
C VAL A 356 -0.76 9.99 -15.31
N PHE A 357 -1.33 9.01 -14.62
CA PHE A 357 -0.65 8.18 -13.63
C PHE A 357 -1.17 6.75 -13.73
N GLN A 358 -0.27 5.78 -13.72
CA GLN A 358 -0.65 4.38 -13.69
C GLN A 358 0.47 3.53 -13.08
N GLU A 359 0.16 2.83 -12.00
CA GLU A 359 1.11 1.95 -11.31
C GLU A 359 0.49 0.57 -11.08
N GLU A 360 1.36 -0.43 -11.00
CA GLU A 360 1.02 -1.84 -10.80
C GLU A 360 1.67 -2.33 -9.50
N HIS A 361 0.87 -2.97 -8.65
CA HIS A 361 1.26 -3.43 -7.32
C HIS A 361 1.17 -4.95 -7.27
N GLU A 362 2.29 -5.62 -6.97
CA GLU A 362 2.36 -7.08 -6.89
C GLU A 362 1.57 -7.67 -5.72
N ARG A 363 1.29 -6.85 -4.70
CA ARG A 363 0.50 -7.23 -3.52
C ARG A 363 -0.72 -6.33 -3.34
N GLY A 364 -1.74 -6.88 -2.70
CA GLY A 364 -3.00 -6.22 -2.39
C GLY A 364 -4.12 -6.70 -3.30
N GLY A 365 -5.31 -6.83 -2.71
CA GLY A 365 -6.53 -7.22 -3.40
C GLY A 365 -7.48 -6.04 -3.61
N HIS A 366 -8.76 -6.34 -3.49
CA HIS A 366 -9.86 -5.41 -3.72
C HIS A 366 -9.93 -4.28 -2.69
N PHE A 367 -9.58 -4.56 -1.43
CA PHE A 367 -9.66 -3.58 -0.33
C PHE A 367 -8.36 -2.80 -0.22
N ALA A 368 -7.90 -2.20 -1.33
CA ALA A 368 -6.57 -1.63 -1.47
C ALA A 368 -6.18 -0.61 -0.37
N ALA A 369 -7.11 0.27 0.02
CA ALA A 369 -6.85 1.24 1.09
C ALA A 369 -6.67 0.58 2.46
N TRP A 370 -7.22 -0.62 2.66
CA TRP A 370 -7.09 -1.42 3.87
C TRP A 370 -5.86 -2.33 3.85
N GLU A 371 -5.66 -3.04 2.75
CA GLU A 371 -4.60 -4.06 2.59
C GLU A 371 -3.24 -3.43 2.34
N GLN A 372 -3.18 -2.37 1.53
CA GLN A 372 -1.96 -1.71 1.10
C GLN A 372 -2.08 -0.18 1.23
N PRO A 373 -2.31 0.36 2.46
CA PRO A 373 -2.53 1.79 2.67
C PRO A 373 -1.36 2.65 2.18
N GLY A 374 -0.12 2.15 2.33
CA GLY A 374 1.08 2.83 1.84
C GLY A 374 1.08 3.01 0.32
N ALA A 375 0.63 2.01 -0.43
CA ALA A 375 0.56 2.05 -1.89
C ALA A 375 -0.46 3.10 -2.37
N ILE A 376 -1.68 3.11 -1.81
CA ILE A 376 -2.70 4.11 -2.15
C ILE A 376 -2.22 5.53 -1.82
N VAL A 377 -1.64 5.74 -0.65
CA VAL A 377 -1.09 7.05 -0.25
C VAL A 377 0.06 7.47 -1.16
N GLY A 378 0.96 6.55 -1.48
CA GLY A 378 2.09 6.78 -2.37
C GLY A 378 1.63 7.18 -3.77
N ASP A 379 0.69 6.44 -4.35
CA ASP A 379 0.14 6.68 -5.67
C ASP A 379 -0.57 8.04 -5.77
N LEU A 380 -1.39 8.39 -4.78
CA LEU A 380 -2.02 9.71 -4.71
C LEU A 380 -0.97 10.82 -4.64
N ARG A 381 0.08 10.65 -3.82
CA ARG A 381 1.16 11.63 -3.73
C ARG A 381 1.95 11.74 -5.03
N LEU A 382 2.17 10.64 -5.73
CA LEU A 382 2.84 10.60 -7.02
C LEU A 382 2.04 11.27 -8.13
N MET A 383 0.72 11.05 -8.13
CA MET A 383 -0.20 11.64 -9.09
C MET A 383 -0.32 13.16 -8.90
N PHE A 384 -0.36 13.62 -7.64
CA PHE A 384 -0.66 15.01 -7.29
C PHE A 384 0.55 15.84 -6.82
N GLY A 385 1.74 15.24 -6.76
CA GLY A 385 2.99 15.90 -6.37
C GLY A 385 3.67 16.65 -7.52
N ASP A 386 4.61 17.53 -7.18
CA ASP A 386 5.28 18.41 -8.13
C ASP A 386 6.63 17.83 -8.57
N SER A 387 6.81 17.67 -9.88
CA SER A 387 8.04 17.27 -10.60
C SER A 387 8.51 15.80 -10.55
N ASP A 388 9.14 15.39 -11.65
CA ASP A 388 9.70 14.04 -11.93
C ASP A 388 10.66 13.47 -10.86
N ILE A 389 11.05 14.26 -9.86
CA ILE A 389 11.92 13.86 -8.76
C ILE A 389 11.11 13.11 -7.68
N GLU A 390 9.91 13.56 -7.33
CA GLU A 390 9.02 12.87 -6.39
C GLU A 390 8.53 11.55 -6.99
N ARG A 391 8.28 11.54 -8.31
CA ARG A 391 7.97 10.32 -9.08
C ARG A 391 9.05 9.24 -9.01
N LYS A 392 10.32 9.63 -8.97
CA LYS A 392 11.45 8.71 -8.84
C LYS A 392 11.76 8.34 -7.38
N ALA A 393 11.53 9.27 -6.45
CA ALA A 393 11.80 9.07 -5.02
C ALA A 393 10.76 8.16 -4.35
N ALA A 394 9.46 8.28 -4.64
CA ALA A 394 8.46 7.42 -4.01
C ALA A 394 8.43 6.00 -4.61
N ARG A 395 8.69 5.84 -5.92
CA ARG A 395 8.95 4.51 -6.53
C ARG A 395 10.07 3.77 -5.82
N THR A 396 11.09 4.50 -5.39
CA THR A 396 12.18 3.94 -4.60
C THR A 396 11.71 3.51 -3.21
N ILE A 397 10.89 4.31 -2.53
CA ILE A 397 10.42 4.04 -1.16
C ILE A 397 9.43 2.86 -1.15
N SER A 398 8.47 2.81 -2.10
CA SER A 398 7.56 1.66 -2.27
C SER A 398 8.35 0.37 -2.52
N ASN A 399 9.35 0.40 -3.39
CA ASN A 399 10.22 -0.75 -3.65
C ASN A 399 11.05 -1.18 -2.43
N LEU A 400 11.36 -0.26 -1.51
CA LEU A 400 12.07 -0.56 -0.26
C LEU A 400 11.14 -1.19 0.79
N GLU A 401 9.90 -0.75 0.89
CA GLU A 401 8.86 -1.39 1.72
C GLU A 401 8.53 -2.81 1.19
N HIS A 402 8.52 -2.99 -0.13
CA HIS A 402 8.36 -4.31 -0.76
C HIS A 402 9.47 -5.31 -0.40
N LEU A 403 10.70 -4.86 -0.20
CA LEU A 403 11.84 -5.72 0.16
C LEU A 403 11.79 -6.20 1.62
N VAL A 404 11.31 -5.35 2.54
CA VAL A 404 11.15 -5.72 3.96
C VAL A 404 10.08 -6.82 4.11
N ASP A 405 8.94 -6.66 3.44
CA ASP A 405 7.88 -7.67 3.46
C ASP A 405 8.26 -8.96 2.71
N ARG A 406 9.12 -8.87 1.69
CA ARG A 406 9.63 -10.05 0.97
C ARG A 406 10.51 -10.91 1.87
N ASP A 407 11.34 -10.27 2.70
CA ASP A 407 12.18 -10.98 3.68
C ASP A 407 11.31 -11.63 4.77
N GLU A 408 10.20 -11.00 5.20
CA GLU A 408 9.26 -11.63 6.13
C GLU A 408 8.49 -12.82 5.53
N ALA A 409 8.05 -12.72 4.27
CA ALA A 409 7.40 -13.82 3.56
C ALA A 409 8.37 -14.99 3.32
N LEU A 410 9.63 -14.71 2.95
CA LEU A 410 10.69 -15.71 2.79
C LEU A 410 11.02 -16.44 4.10
N ILE A 411 10.89 -15.76 5.25
CA ILE A 411 11.06 -16.37 6.57
C ILE A 411 9.84 -17.24 6.96
N ARG A 412 8.62 -16.83 6.58
CA ARG A 412 7.38 -17.59 6.86
C ARG A 412 7.32 -18.89 6.05
N ASP A 413 7.65 -18.83 4.76
CA ASP A 413 7.57 -19.92 3.78
C ASP A 413 8.82 -20.81 3.74
N TRP A 414 9.74 -20.65 4.70
CA TRP A 414 10.96 -21.43 4.80
C TRP A 414 10.66 -22.93 5.04
N ASP A 415 10.90 -23.73 3.99
CA ASP A 415 10.89 -25.19 3.97
C ASP A 415 12.33 -25.71 4.15
N GLU A 416 12.60 -26.34 5.31
CA GLU A 416 13.93 -26.87 5.64
C GLU A 416 14.42 -27.94 4.64
N THR A 417 13.53 -28.53 3.83
CA THR A 417 13.88 -29.58 2.86
C THR A 417 14.47 -29.03 1.55
N ARG A 418 14.31 -27.73 1.28
CA ARG A 418 14.79 -27.04 0.06
C ARG A 418 16.04 -26.18 0.27
N ALA A 419 16.60 -26.14 1.48
CA ALA A 419 17.83 -25.41 1.74
C ALA A 419 18.99 -25.98 0.89
N PRO A 420 19.81 -25.14 0.23
CA PRO A 420 20.90 -25.62 -0.61
C PRO A 420 21.90 -26.42 0.22
N ARG A 421 22.00 -27.72 -0.05
CA ARG A 421 22.98 -28.61 0.58
C ARG A 421 24.32 -28.43 -0.12
N ARG A 422 25.40 -28.34 0.67
CA ARG A 422 26.74 -28.24 0.12
C ARG A 422 27.18 -29.63 -0.36
N LEU A 423 27.50 -29.76 -1.64
CA LEU A 423 28.17 -30.94 -2.17
C LEU A 423 29.63 -30.93 -1.68
N LEU A 424 30.03 -31.98 -0.98
CA LEU A 424 31.38 -32.21 -0.49
C LEU A 424 32.25 -32.75 -1.63
N SER A 425 33.57 -32.65 -1.47
CA SER A 425 34.54 -33.06 -2.49
C SER A 425 34.53 -34.57 -2.81
N ASP A 426 33.89 -35.38 -1.97
CA ASP A 426 33.70 -36.82 -2.17
C ASP A 426 32.38 -37.18 -2.87
N GLY A 427 31.59 -36.18 -3.26
CA GLY A 427 30.32 -36.35 -3.95
C GLY A 427 29.10 -36.57 -3.03
N THR A 428 29.27 -36.48 -1.71
CA THR A 428 28.15 -36.53 -0.75
C THR A 428 27.67 -35.12 -0.39
N TYR A 429 26.47 -34.99 0.19
CA TYR A 429 25.92 -33.69 0.63
C TYR A 429 26.05 -33.53 2.14
N ASP A 430 26.47 -32.35 2.60
CA ASP A 430 26.49 -31.96 4.02
C ASP A 430 25.05 -31.86 4.57
N GLU A 431 24.71 -32.68 5.55
CA GLU A 431 23.37 -32.83 6.13
C GLU A 431 23.08 -31.79 7.25
N THR A 432 24.03 -30.89 7.57
CA THR A 432 23.85 -29.91 8.65
C THR A 432 22.94 -28.74 8.21
N PRO A 433 21.75 -28.52 8.83
CA PRO A 433 20.84 -27.44 8.42
C PRO A 433 21.46 -26.08 8.73
N ARG A 434 21.64 -25.23 7.71
CA ARG A 434 22.38 -23.97 7.90
C ARG A 434 21.63 -22.87 8.66
N LEU A 435 20.30 -22.91 8.77
CA LEU A 435 19.53 -21.94 9.54
C LEU A 435 18.21 -22.59 9.98
N SER A 436 18.03 -22.84 11.28
CA SER A 436 16.73 -23.30 11.80
C SER A 436 15.85 -22.11 12.18
N LYS A 437 14.54 -22.26 12.00
CA LYS A 437 13.50 -21.27 12.40
C LYS A 437 13.61 -20.85 13.88
N ALA A 438 14.27 -21.65 14.71
CA ALA A 438 14.48 -21.41 16.13
C ALA A 438 15.55 -20.35 16.44
N TYR A 439 16.53 -20.15 15.56
CA TYR A 439 17.65 -19.22 15.81
C TYR A 439 17.23 -17.74 15.75
N LEU A 440 16.24 -17.41 14.89
CA LEU A 440 15.74 -16.04 14.73
C LEU A 440 14.82 -15.56 15.87
N LYS A 441 14.07 -16.49 16.51
CA LYS A 441 13.10 -16.14 17.58
C LYS A 441 13.70 -16.09 18.99
N THR A 442 14.88 -16.65 19.19
CA THR A 442 15.51 -16.77 20.53
C THR A 442 16.72 -15.86 20.70
N ASP A 443 17.08 -15.08 19.68
CA ASP A 443 18.15 -14.11 19.77
C ASP A 443 17.67 -12.85 20.54
N PRO A 444 18.26 -12.51 21.70
CA PRO A 444 17.88 -11.34 22.49
C PRO A 444 17.94 -10.02 21.70
N ARG A 445 18.77 -9.97 20.66
CA ARG A 445 18.94 -8.79 19.80
C ARG A 445 17.75 -8.54 18.89
N TYR A 446 16.97 -9.58 18.55
CA TYR A 446 15.75 -9.45 17.75
C TYR A 446 14.59 -8.90 18.60
N ALA A 447 14.57 -9.24 19.89
CA ALA A 447 13.65 -8.65 20.86
C ALA A 447 13.96 -7.16 21.13
N GLU A 448 15.25 -6.78 21.19
CA GLU A 448 15.66 -5.38 21.38
C GLU A 448 15.33 -4.47 20.20
N VAL A 449 15.41 -4.95 18.96
CA VAL A 449 15.08 -4.16 17.75
C VAL A 449 13.57 -3.83 17.69
N ARG A 450 12.71 -4.70 18.22
CA ARG A 450 11.26 -4.52 18.23
C ARG A 450 10.79 -3.43 19.22
N GLU A 451 11.61 -3.10 20.22
CA GLU A 451 11.24 -2.15 21.29
C GLU A 451 11.84 -0.74 21.12
N GLN A 452 12.64 -0.46 20.09
CA GLN A 452 13.24 0.88 19.94
C GLN A 452 12.37 1.84 19.08
N PRO A 453 12.06 3.06 19.57
CA PRO A 453 11.36 4.06 18.77
C PRO A 453 12.26 4.57 17.64
N ALA A 454 11.65 4.87 16.49
CA ALA A 454 12.37 5.46 15.35
C ALA A 454 12.97 6.83 15.72
N ILE A 455 14.29 6.90 15.85
CA ILE A 455 15.02 8.17 16.05
C ILE A 455 15.73 8.53 14.73
N GLY A 456 15.54 9.78 14.28
CA GLY A 456 15.83 10.23 12.93
C GLY A 456 17.28 10.59 12.57
N ARG A 457 17.43 10.83 11.25
CA ARG A 457 18.49 11.53 10.48
C ARG A 457 19.93 11.03 10.63
N ALA A 458 20.45 10.44 9.55
CA ALA A 458 21.89 10.36 9.29
C ALA A 458 22.24 11.11 7.99
N PHE A 459 23.26 11.96 8.06
CA PHE A 459 23.89 12.84 7.05
C PHE A 459 23.34 14.29 6.92
N SER A 460 24.27 15.24 6.98
CA SER A 460 24.00 16.67 6.79
C SER A 460 24.05 17.06 5.31
N ARG A 461 23.24 18.04 4.90
CA ARG A 461 23.21 18.63 3.53
C ARG A 461 24.61 19.00 3.00
N THR A 462 25.55 19.30 3.88
CA THR A 462 26.94 19.66 3.56
C THR A 462 27.73 18.48 2.96
N PHE A 463 27.41 17.24 3.34
CA PHE A 463 28.02 16.01 2.81
C PHE A 463 27.71 15.84 1.31
N ILE A 464 26.43 15.96 0.95
CA ILE A 464 25.96 15.81 -0.43
C ILE A 464 26.53 16.93 -1.31
N GLY A 465 26.60 18.16 -0.79
CA GLY A 465 27.13 19.31 -1.53
C GLY A 465 28.62 19.22 -1.88
N LYS A 466 29.46 18.69 -0.99
CA LYS A 466 30.91 18.56 -1.24
C LYS A 466 31.25 17.44 -2.22
N VAL A 467 30.50 16.34 -2.19
CA VAL A 467 30.62 15.23 -3.15
C VAL A 467 30.20 15.67 -4.55
N GLN A 468 29.14 16.47 -4.66
CA GLN A 468 28.66 17.03 -5.93
C GLN A 468 29.61 18.07 -6.54
N GLN A 469 30.25 18.92 -5.72
CA GLN A 469 31.24 19.89 -6.22
C GLN A 469 32.53 19.26 -6.74
N ALA A 470 32.88 18.06 -6.30
CA ALA A 470 34.06 17.32 -6.76
C ALA A 470 33.83 16.54 -8.07
N ALA A 471 32.65 16.63 -8.69
CA ALA A 471 32.22 15.86 -9.86
C ALA A 471 32.84 16.29 -11.20
N GLY A 472 34.12 16.65 -11.19
CA GLY A 472 34.96 16.75 -12.37
C GLY A 472 36.30 16.09 -12.09
N PHE A 473 36.41 14.78 -12.34
CA PHE A 473 37.55 14.03 -12.89
C PHE A 473 37.49 12.53 -12.51
N PRO A 474 37.98 11.62 -13.37
CA PRO A 474 38.30 10.24 -13.01
C PRO A 474 39.62 10.25 -12.23
N VAL A 475 39.66 9.67 -11.01
CA VAL A 475 40.83 9.09 -10.29
C VAL A 475 40.48 8.92 -8.79
N ARG A 476 41.01 7.86 -8.16
CA ARG A 476 41.01 7.52 -6.72
C ARG A 476 41.15 8.77 -5.83
N LYS A 477 40.37 8.83 -4.75
CA LYS A 477 40.60 9.75 -3.63
C LYS A 477 40.51 9.00 -2.31
N ASP A 478 41.57 9.09 -1.51
CA ASP A 478 41.62 8.53 -0.17
C ASP A 478 41.08 9.56 0.83
N PHE A 479 40.44 9.10 1.90
CA PHE A 479 39.97 9.96 3.00
C PHE A 479 40.28 9.28 4.33
N MET A 480 40.60 10.07 5.36
CA MET A 480 40.76 9.59 6.74
C MET A 480 39.61 10.03 7.63
N ILE A 481 39.17 9.15 8.52
CA ILE A 481 38.14 9.43 9.52
C ILE A 481 38.78 9.43 10.91
N HIS A 482 38.51 10.49 11.67
CA HIS A 482 39.04 10.70 13.02
C HIS A 482 37.94 10.72 14.07
N HIS A 483 38.13 9.95 15.14
CA HIS A 483 37.34 10.07 16.36
C HIS A 483 38.07 11.00 17.34
N SER A 484 37.50 12.17 17.62
CA SER A 484 38.18 13.25 18.34
C SER A 484 38.39 13.00 19.84
N ILE A 485 37.48 12.28 20.50
CA ILE A 485 37.57 11.92 21.93
C ILE A 485 36.99 10.50 22.20
N PRO A 486 37.67 9.44 21.73
CA PRO A 486 37.15 8.06 21.75
C PRO A 486 37.01 7.47 23.15
N GLN A 487 37.84 7.89 24.10
CA GLN A 487 37.75 7.42 25.48
C GLN A 487 36.49 7.89 26.23
N ASP A 488 35.82 8.94 25.75
CA ASP A 488 34.63 9.52 26.40
C ASP A 488 33.32 8.89 25.85
N CYS A 489 33.43 7.87 24.98
CA CYS A 489 32.31 7.19 24.35
C CYS A 489 32.14 5.78 24.94
N GLU A 490 30.94 5.47 25.43
CA GLU A 490 30.61 4.09 25.83
C GLU A 490 30.56 3.15 24.62
N LEU A 491 31.26 2.04 24.73
CA LEU A 491 31.36 1.04 23.68
C LEU A 491 29.97 0.49 23.34
N GLY A 492 29.53 0.68 22.10
CA GLY A 492 28.21 0.23 21.62
C GLY A 492 27.09 1.27 21.66
N GLN A 493 27.35 2.48 22.17
CA GLN A 493 26.42 3.61 22.09
C GLN A 493 26.79 4.59 20.97
N ALA A 494 25.80 5.25 20.38
CA ALA A 494 26.02 6.25 19.34
C ALA A 494 26.62 7.55 19.94
N CYS A 495 27.61 8.14 19.27
CA CYS A 495 28.26 9.38 19.69
C CYS A 495 28.53 10.31 18.51
N ASN A 496 28.71 11.60 18.80
CA ASN A 496 28.83 12.66 17.78
C ASN A 496 30.27 13.16 17.62
N HIS A 497 31.26 12.42 18.11
CA HIS A 497 32.66 12.85 18.20
C HIS A 497 33.50 12.48 16.95
N TRP A 498 32.86 12.13 15.84
CA TRP A 498 33.49 11.73 14.58
C TRP A 498 33.66 12.91 13.61
N SER A 499 34.78 12.94 12.88
CA SER A 499 35.09 13.97 11.88
C SER A 499 35.88 13.40 10.70
N ILE A 500 35.71 13.99 9.52
CA ILE A 500 36.47 13.63 8.30
C ILE A 500 37.65 14.59 8.19
N LEU A 501 38.85 14.04 7.98
CA LEU A 501 40.06 14.82 7.79
C LEU A 501 40.39 14.95 6.30
N ASP A 502 40.63 16.18 5.88
CA ASP A 502 41.26 16.46 4.59
C ASP A 502 42.73 16.01 4.62
N GLU A 503 43.30 15.73 3.45
CA GLU A 503 44.66 15.22 3.26
C GLU A 503 45.72 16.08 3.97
N ALA A 504 45.51 17.41 3.96
CA ALA A 504 46.34 18.37 4.66
C ALA A 504 46.38 18.20 6.20
N HIS A 505 45.48 17.41 6.80
CA HIS A 505 45.33 17.24 8.24
C HIS A 505 45.56 15.80 8.72
N TRP A 506 45.86 14.86 7.82
CA TRP A 506 46.02 13.43 8.13
C TRP A 506 47.11 13.15 9.17
N HIS A 507 48.23 13.85 9.09
CA HIS A 507 49.38 13.60 9.97
C HIS A 507 49.20 14.09 11.42
N ASN A 508 48.18 14.92 11.70
CA ASN A 508 47.94 15.49 13.03
C ASN A 508 47.06 14.60 13.92
N HIS A 509 46.53 13.51 13.37
CA HIS A 509 45.53 12.67 14.02
C HIS A 509 45.93 11.19 13.97
N PRO A 510 46.84 10.77 14.87
CA PRO A 510 47.52 9.47 14.83
C PRO A 510 46.61 8.24 15.01
N GLU A 511 45.40 8.45 15.54
CA GLU A 511 44.38 7.44 15.85
C GLU A 511 43.37 7.22 14.69
N SER A 512 43.53 7.93 13.58
CA SER A 512 42.59 7.91 12.45
C SER A 512 42.73 6.66 11.57
N LEU A 513 41.62 6.18 11.02
CA LEU A 513 41.58 5.03 10.10
C LEU A 513 41.59 5.50 8.64
N CYS A 514 42.46 4.92 7.81
CA CYS A 514 42.51 5.19 6.37
C CYS A 514 41.61 4.21 5.61
N LEU A 515 40.70 4.73 4.78
CA LEU A 515 39.79 3.93 3.95
C LEU A 515 39.96 4.32 2.49
N GLN A 516 40.24 3.33 1.64
CA GLN A 516 40.32 3.52 0.20
C GLN A 516 39.01 3.12 -0.46
N VAL A 517 38.41 4.05 -1.19
CA VAL A 517 37.14 3.86 -1.91
C VAL A 517 37.42 3.94 -3.40
N VAL A 518 37.11 2.87 -4.14
CA VAL A 518 37.28 2.83 -5.60
C VAL A 518 35.90 2.81 -6.25
N ALA A 519 35.64 3.82 -7.10
CA ALA A 519 34.43 3.90 -7.91
C ALA A 519 34.78 3.68 -9.38
N VAL A 520 34.16 2.69 -10.02
CA VAL A 520 34.39 2.34 -11.43
C VAL A 520 33.09 2.53 -12.21
N ARG A 521 33.17 3.22 -13.35
CA ARG A 521 32.01 3.42 -14.24
C ARG A 521 31.74 2.14 -15.01
N SER A 522 30.49 1.66 -14.98
CA SER A 522 30.07 0.42 -15.61
C SER A 522 28.85 0.67 -16.49
N ASP A 523 28.98 0.45 -17.80
CA ASP A 523 27.89 0.63 -18.76
C ASP A 523 26.87 -0.54 -18.75
N PHE A 524 26.98 -1.51 -17.83
CA PHE A 524 26.32 -2.82 -17.93
C PHE A 524 25.16 -3.10 -16.95
N VAL A 525 24.79 -2.16 -16.08
CA VAL A 525 23.73 -2.40 -15.06
C VAL A 525 22.30 -2.37 -15.65
N ALA A 526 22.12 -2.04 -16.93
CA ALA A 526 20.78 -1.93 -17.53
C ALA A 526 20.13 -3.27 -17.98
N LEU A 527 20.81 -4.43 -17.90
CA LEU A 527 20.31 -5.67 -18.52
C LEU A 527 20.50 -6.94 -17.67
N GLY A 528 20.18 -6.89 -16.38
CA GLY A 528 19.79 -8.09 -15.59
C GLY A 528 20.77 -9.28 -15.52
N GLN A 529 22.05 -9.13 -15.88
CA GLN A 529 23.08 -10.16 -15.69
C GLN A 529 24.02 -9.77 -14.54
N SER A 530 24.41 -10.74 -13.72
CA SER A 530 25.37 -10.54 -12.63
C SER A 530 26.77 -10.25 -13.20
N GLY A 531 27.17 -8.98 -13.16
CA GLY A 531 28.40 -8.44 -13.76
C GLY A 531 29.69 -8.78 -13.00
N PHE A 532 29.95 -10.04 -12.64
CA PHE A 532 31.17 -10.45 -11.94
C PHE A 532 32.26 -11.05 -12.83
N GLY A 533 32.09 -11.06 -14.16
CA GLY A 533 33.00 -11.76 -15.06
C GLY A 533 34.28 -11.02 -15.49
N LEU A 534 34.40 -9.69 -15.33
CA LEU A 534 35.31 -8.90 -16.17
C LEU A 534 35.94 -7.66 -15.51
N VAL A 535 36.31 -7.70 -14.23
CA VAL A 535 37.17 -6.64 -13.64
C VAL A 535 38.62 -7.10 -13.71
N HIS A 536 39.39 -6.58 -14.68
CA HIS A 536 40.84 -6.78 -14.77
C HIS A 536 41.56 -5.91 -13.72
N MET A 537 42.39 -6.56 -12.91
CA MET A 537 43.22 -5.98 -11.85
C MET A 537 44.27 -5.02 -12.40
N PHE A 538 44.34 -3.81 -11.83
CA PHE A 538 45.53 -2.96 -11.88
C PHE A 538 46.01 -2.78 -10.43
N ASP A 539 47.12 -3.43 -10.12
CA ASP A 539 47.74 -3.51 -8.81
C ASP A 539 48.76 -2.38 -8.58
N ASP A 540 48.87 -1.98 -7.33
CA ASP A 540 49.64 -0.87 -6.78
C ASP A 540 51.15 -1.20 -6.69
N ARG A 541 52.01 -0.18 -6.80
CA ARG A 541 53.41 -0.29 -6.38
C ARG A 541 53.77 0.80 -5.38
N GLU A 542 54.16 0.30 -4.22
CA GLU A 542 55.14 0.79 -3.25
C GLU A 542 54.73 1.66 -2.04
N PRO A 543 55.45 1.48 -0.91
CA PRO A 543 54.86 1.36 0.42
C PRO A 543 55.37 2.41 1.41
N GLN A 544 54.68 2.61 2.54
CA GLN A 544 55.34 2.67 3.87
C GLN A 544 54.37 2.80 5.05
N GLN A 545 54.55 1.84 5.98
CA GLN A 545 54.45 1.90 7.44
C GLN A 545 53.10 2.06 8.15
N ASP A 546 52.59 0.88 8.54
CA ASP A 546 52.18 0.49 9.89
C ASP A 546 51.49 1.53 10.77
N ARG A 547 50.16 1.48 10.77
CA ARG A 547 49.34 1.63 11.98
C ARG A 547 48.20 0.63 11.97
N ILE A 548 48.39 -0.50 12.67
CA ILE A 548 47.33 -1.45 12.99
C ILE A 548 46.79 -1.10 14.38
N SER A 549 45.47 -0.95 14.48
CA SER A 549 44.74 -1.06 15.74
C SER A 549 43.86 -2.31 15.69
N THR A 550 43.93 -3.14 16.72
CA THR A 550 43.11 -4.33 16.91
C THR A 550 41.83 -3.97 17.66
N MET A 551 40.68 -3.91 16.97
CA MET A 551 39.37 -3.97 17.62
C MET A 551 38.35 -4.82 16.84
N PRO A 552 37.41 -5.52 17.53
CA PRO A 552 36.37 -6.33 16.91
C PRO A 552 35.31 -5.46 16.22
N SER A 553 34.75 -6.00 15.15
CA SER A 553 33.83 -5.38 14.19
C SER A 553 32.46 -4.96 14.76
N TYR A 554 32.40 -3.82 15.45
CA TYR A 554 31.15 -3.14 15.82
C TYR A 554 30.94 -1.78 15.13
N ILE A 555 31.91 -1.26 14.37
CA ILE A 555 31.84 0.09 13.76
C ILE A 555 30.97 0.13 12.48
N PHE A 556 30.72 -1.00 11.82
CA PHE A 556 29.95 -1.01 10.56
C PHE A 556 28.42 -1.05 10.71
N LYS A 557 27.87 -1.07 11.93
CA LYS A 557 26.41 -0.91 12.12
C LYS A 557 25.96 0.56 12.13
N PHE A 558 26.88 1.52 12.23
CA PHE A 558 26.58 2.95 12.36
C PHE A 558 27.05 3.83 11.20
N ILE A 559 27.79 3.27 10.23
CA ILE A 559 28.16 3.98 8.99
C ILE A 559 27.53 3.19 7.83
N LYS A 560 26.31 3.56 7.45
CA LYS A 560 25.83 3.30 6.08
C LYS A 560 26.09 4.56 5.27
N PRO A 561 27.20 4.71 4.53
CA PRO A 561 27.18 5.61 3.39
C PRO A 561 26.09 5.07 2.46
N ASP A 562 25.26 5.95 1.91
CA ASP A 562 24.22 5.53 0.98
C ASP A 562 24.85 5.16 -0.38
N PHE A 563 25.42 3.95 -0.44
CA PHE A 563 26.00 3.37 -1.64
C PHE A 563 24.95 3.07 -2.73
N SER A 564 23.65 3.14 -2.40
CA SER A 564 22.57 2.93 -3.36
C SER A 564 22.44 4.05 -4.39
N ILE A 565 22.96 5.25 -4.08
CA ILE A 565 22.98 6.38 -5.02
C ILE A 565 24.01 6.16 -6.13
N LEU A 566 25.18 5.61 -5.80
CA LEU A 566 26.28 5.39 -6.77
C LEU A 566 25.96 4.26 -7.76
N GLU A 567 25.26 3.22 -7.29
CA GLU A 567 24.77 2.12 -8.13
C GLU A 567 23.72 2.58 -9.16
N ARG A 568 22.88 3.56 -8.79
CA ARG A 568 21.84 4.14 -9.67
C ARG A 568 22.35 5.06 -10.77
N VAL A 569 23.59 5.56 -10.66
CA VAL A 569 24.21 6.44 -11.66
C VAL A 569 25.18 5.71 -12.60
N GLY A 570 25.19 4.36 -12.57
CA GLY A 570 26.02 3.54 -13.47
C GLY A 570 27.45 3.34 -13.00
N TYR A 571 27.68 3.38 -11.68
CA TYR A 571 28.98 3.12 -11.09
C TYR A 571 28.89 1.94 -10.12
N THR A 572 29.89 1.07 -10.14
CA THR A 572 30.09 0.06 -9.10
C THR A 572 31.13 0.59 -8.12
N VAL A 573 30.77 0.65 -6.84
CA VAL A 573 31.70 1.02 -5.76
C VAL A 573 32.23 -0.25 -5.13
N VAL A 574 33.55 -0.39 -5.10
CA VAL A 574 34.21 -1.51 -4.42
C VAL A 574 34.98 -0.97 -3.24
N CYS A 575 34.59 -1.41 -2.05
CA CYS A 575 35.29 -1.09 -0.80
C CYS A 575 36.26 -2.22 -0.49
N TRP A 576 37.52 -1.86 -0.25
CA TRP A 576 38.59 -2.81 0.05
C TRP A 576 39.05 -2.66 1.49
N ARG A 577 39.29 -3.79 2.16
CA ARG A 577 39.87 -3.87 3.49
C ARG A 577 41.19 -4.62 3.39
N LEU A 578 42.29 -4.06 3.88
CA LEU A 578 43.55 -4.77 3.99
C LEU A 578 43.44 -5.85 5.10
N VAL A 579 43.84 -7.08 4.81
CA VAL A 579 43.62 -8.25 5.68
C VAL A 579 44.91 -8.81 6.24
N ASP A 580 45.95 -8.87 5.40
CA ASP A 580 47.25 -9.39 5.74
C ASP A 580 48.32 -8.63 4.94
N ALA A 581 49.40 -8.27 5.63
CA ALA A 581 50.57 -7.61 5.10
C ALA A 581 51.75 -7.90 6.06
N SER A 582 52.08 -9.18 6.23
CA SER A 582 53.29 -9.55 6.96
C SER A 582 54.56 -9.23 6.12
N PRO A 583 55.72 -8.97 6.74
CA PRO A 583 56.94 -8.53 6.03
C PRO A 583 57.45 -9.50 4.96
N ASP A 584 57.07 -10.78 5.05
CA ASP A 584 57.51 -11.85 4.18
C ASP A 584 56.35 -12.49 3.36
N ALA A 585 55.14 -11.89 3.35
CA ALA A 585 53.99 -12.43 2.60
C ALA A 585 53.35 -11.39 1.66
N GLU A 586 52.78 -11.89 0.56
CA GLU A 586 51.96 -11.12 -0.40
C GLU A 586 50.84 -10.34 0.29
N ILE A 587 50.65 -9.09 -0.16
CA ILE A 587 49.56 -8.20 0.28
C ILE A 587 48.22 -8.84 -0.10
N LYS A 588 47.31 -9.00 0.87
CA LYS A 588 45.98 -9.55 0.63
C LYS A 588 44.86 -8.60 1.03
N TRP A 589 43.95 -8.36 0.09
CA TRP A 589 42.83 -7.44 0.24
C TRP A 589 41.51 -8.19 0.31
N MET A 590 40.65 -7.89 1.28
CA MET A 590 39.27 -8.39 1.30
C MET A 590 38.33 -7.39 0.66
N ASP A 591 37.47 -7.88 -0.22
CA ASP A 591 36.31 -7.14 -0.66
C ASP A 591 35.19 -7.13 0.40
N GLN A 592 34.11 -6.39 0.10
CA GLN A 592 32.91 -6.28 0.94
C GLN A 592 32.16 -7.59 1.21
N TYR A 593 32.51 -8.68 0.51
CA TYR A 593 31.93 -10.01 0.69
C TYR A 593 32.87 -10.96 1.43
N GLY A 594 34.02 -10.46 1.90
CA GLY A 594 34.97 -11.23 2.70
C GLY A 594 35.88 -12.13 1.86
N ARG A 595 36.07 -11.85 0.57
CA ARG A 595 36.96 -12.61 -0.32
C ARG A 595 38.35 -11.96 -0.36
N CYS A 596 39.40 -12.69 -0.01
CA CYS A 596 40.79 -12.24 -0.22
C CYS A 596 41.13 -12.24 -1.72
N MET A 597 41.67 -11.13 -2.21
CA MET A 597 42.53 -11.03 -3.40
C MET A 597 43.98 -11.21 -2.98
#